data_AF-A0A0S2S2K2-F1
#
_entry.id   AF-A0A0S2S2K2-F1
#
_cell.length_a   1.000
_cell.length_b   1.000
_cell.length_c   1.000
_cell.angle_alpha   90.00
_cell.angle_beta   90.00
_cell.angle_gamma   90.00
#
_symmetry.space_group_name_H-M   'P 1'
#
loop_
_entity.id
_entity.type
_entity.pdbx_description
1 polymer ?
#
loop_
_entity_poly.entity_id
_entity_poly.type
_entity_poly.pdbx_seq_one_letter_code
_entity_poly.pdbx_strand_id
1 'polypeptide(L)'
;MKKRFRYTALLCLGVILCGTVTPMDSQISAASTRQMEKLNRGAVAVKVPEGVLVSWRLLGTESDSVSFNLYRGTSKVNDTPITSKTNFLDKAGATSSSYTVRAVVNGAEQAASPAVKVWSNNYLDVPIQQPAGGTTPDNVSYTYNANDASVGDLDGDGEYEIVLKWDPSNAKDNSQSGYTGNVFLDGYKLDGTRKWRIDLGRNIRAGAHYTQFLVYDFDGDGKAEIVCKTADGTKDGTGVTIGNASADYRNASGYILDGPEFLTVFSGDTGKALSTIDYVPPRGTVSSWGDNYGNRVDRFLAGVAYLDGVRPSIVMARGYYTRTVLVAYDWRNGNLNRRWTFDSNSSTNAGTAGQGNHSLSVADVDGDDKDEIVYGSLVVDDNGAKLANTGMGHGDALHVGDLDPDRSGYEVFKVNEDKNATYGAAMYDPRNGNILWGVNTGKDTGRGMSADIDPRTKGNEQWAPGIGVRSAKGELITNTLPSSINFGIWWDGDLLRELLDHTSSSAGKIDKWNYTNSTTSNLLTATGTSSNNGTKGTPSLQADLFGDWREEVIWRKSDNSALRIYTTPYESEYRFYTLMHDPLYRLSVAWQNVAYNQPPHTGFYLGEGMSKPAQPNIYTP
;
A
#
# COMPACT_ATOMS: atom_id res chain seq x y z
N MET A 1 -15.14 -81.80 49.83
CA MET A 1 -15.10 -80.64 50.76
C MET A 1 -15.86 -79.49 50.15
N LYS A 2 -17.02 -79.15 50.72
CA LYS A 2 -17.96 -78.12 50.26
C LYS A 2 -17.79 -76.87 51.11
N LYS A 3 -17.73 -75.68 50.51
CA LYS A 3 -18.18 -74.43 51.14
C LYS A 3 -19.04 -73.63 50.16
N ARG A 4 -20.29 -73.41 50.59
CA ARG A 4 -21.36 -72.58 50.02
C ARG A 4 -20.99 -71.10 50.22
N PHE A 5 -21.46 -70.16 49.39
CA PHE A 5 -22.70 -69.36 49.53
C PHE A 5 -22.62 -68.29 48.40
N ARG A 6 -23.65 -67.69 47.76
CA ARG A 6 -25.12 -67.68 47.78
C ARG A 6 -25.54 -66.96 46.46
N TYR A 7 -26.66 -67.32 45.86
CA TYR A 7 -27.24 -66.70 44.66
C TYR A 7 -27.85 -65.31 44.95
N THR A 8 -27.76 -64.36 44.00
CA THR A 8 -28.78 -63.30 43.83
C THR A 8 -28.90 -62.89 42.35
N ALA A 9 -30.13 -62.65 41.91
CA ALA A 9 -30.58 -62.46 40.53
C ALA A 9 -30.13 -61.13 39.89
N LEU A 10 -29.90 -61.15 38.57
CA LEU A 10 -29.69 -59.95 37.75
C LEU A 10 -31.04 -59.41 37.26
N LEU A 11 -31.32 -58.16 37.61
CA LEU A 11 -32.44 -57.37 37.08
C LEU A 11 -31.90 -56.45 35.97
N CYS A 12 -32.54 -56.49 34.79
CA CYS A 12 -32.28 -55.56 33.69
C CYS A 12 -32.68 -54.13 34.06
N LEU A 13 -31.78 -53.16 33.86
CA LEU A 13 -32.11 -51.74 33.74
C LEU A 13 -31.38 -51.17 32.53
N GLY A 14 -32.14 -50.76 31.51
CA GLY A 14 -31.63 -50.00 30.37
C GLY A 14 -31.33 -48.57 30.81
N VAL A 15 -30.12 -48.10 30.54
CA VAL A 15 -29.73 -46.70 30.71
C VAL A 15 -29.51 -46.10 29.33
N ILE A 16 -30.37 -45.14 28.98
CA ILE A 16 -30.21 -44.24 27.86
C ILE A 16 -29.06 -43.29 28.22
N LEU A 17 -27.92 -43.40 27.54
CA LEU A 17 -26.85 -42.40 27.61
C LEU A 17 -27.25 -41.22 26.71
N CYS A 18 -27.77 -40.15 27.30
CA CYS A 18 -27.79 -38.83 26.67
C CYS A 18 -26.35 -38.33 26.57
N GLY A 19 -25.78 -38.30 25.37
CA GLY A 19 -24.53 -37.62 25.09
C GLY A 19 -24.73 -36.11 25.21
N THR A 20 -24.14 -35.50 26.23
CA THR A 20 -23.99 -34.05 26.31
C THR A 20 -22.93 -33.62 25.31
N VAL A 21 -23.35 -33.05 24.19
CA VAL A 21 -22.47 -32.28 23.31
C VAL A 21 -22.11 -31.01 24.07
N THR A 22 -20.89 -30.92 24.59
CA THR A 22 -20.35 -29.64 25.06
C THR A 22 -20.12 -28.77 23.81
N PRO A 23 -20.71 -27.56 23.73
CA PRO A 23 -20.32 -26.62 22.69
C PRO A 23 -18.83 -26.35 22.85
N MET A 24 -18.07 -26.41 21.75
CA MET A 24 -16.79 -25.71 21.71
C MET A 24 -17.13 -24.23 21.92
N ASP A 25 -16.76 -23.69 23.07
CA ASP A 25 -16.70 -22.24 23.24
C ASP A 25 -15.77 -21.71 22.16
N SER A 26 -16.35 -21.07 21.15
CA SER A 26 -15.65 -20.10 20.35
C SER A 26 -15.16 -19.03 21.32
N GLN A 27 -13.88 -19.07 21.69
CA GLN A 27 -13.25 -17.90 22.28
C GLN A 27 -13.40 -16.78 21.26
N ILE A 28 -14.35 -15.87 21.52
CA ILE A 28 -14.39 -14.58 20.88
C ILE A 28 -13.10 -13.89 21.36
N SER A 29 -12.05 -13.98 20.56
CA SER A 29 -10.89 -13.10 20.73
C SER A 29 -11.46 -11.68 20.63
N ALA A 30 -11.27 -10.89 21.68
CA ALA A 30 -11.62 -9.48 21.60
C ALA A 30 -10.64 -8.86 20.59
N ALA A 31 -11.15 -8.46 19.42
CA ALA A 31 -10.32 -7.93 18.34
C ALA A 31 -9.34 -6.89 18.88
N SER A 32 -8.04 -7.07 18.60
CA SER A 32 -7.01 -6.17 19.08
C SER A 32 -7.12 -4.81 18.37
N THR A 33 -7.18 -3.74 19.16
CA THR A 33 -7.25 -2.38 18.62
C THR A 33 -5.89 -2.00 18.04
N ARG A 34 -5.83 -1.72 16.73
CA ARG A 34 -4.59 -1.37 16.03
C ARG A 34 -4.19 0.08 16.28
N GLN A 35 -2.90 0.34 16.41
CA GLN A 35 -2.34 1.69 16.30
C GLN A 35 -2.69 2.26 14.92
N MET A 36 -3.05 3.53 14.84
CA MET A 36 -3.22 4.28 13.59
C MET A 36 -2.83 5.75 13.80
N GLU A 37 -2.58 6.47 12.70
CA GLU A 37 -2.19 7.87 12.80
C GLU A 37 -3.28 8.78 13.36
N LYS A 38 -2.87 9.77 14.14
CA LYS A 38 -3.75 10.82 14.65
C LYS A 38 -3.98 11.89 13.58
N LEU A 39 -4.90 11.63 12.66
CA LEU A 39 -5.17 12.55 11.57
C LEU A 39 -6.03 13.75 11.97
N ASN A 40 -5.69 14.92 11.41
CA ASN A 40 -6.54 16.10 11.48
C ASN A 40 -7.78 15.93 10.56
N ARG A 41 -8.68 16.93 10.54
CA ARG A 41 -9.91 16.86 9.73
C ARG A 41 -9.67 16.70 8.22
N GLY A 42 -8.48 17.04 7.73
CA GLY A 42 -8.11 16.95 6.32
C GLY A 42 -9.06 17.72 5.43
N ALA A 43 -9.60 18.87 5.86
CA ALA A 43 -10.55 19.58 5.01
C ALA A 43 -9.85 20.10 3.75
N VAL A 44 -10.50 20.00 2.60
CA VAL A 44 -10.03 20.59 1.33
C VAL A 44 -11.20 21.27 0.64
N ALA A 45 -10.93 22.38 -0.05
CA ALA A 45 -11.94 23.17 -0.74
C ALA A 45 -11.47 23.48 -2.16
N VAL A 46 -12.21 22.99 -3.16
CA VAL A 46 -11.85 23.17 -4.58
C VAL A 46 -12.95 23.90 -5.32
N LYS A 47 -12.56 24.85 -6.18
CA LYS A 47 -13.49 25.55 -7.05
C LYS A 47 -13.97 24.60 -8.15
N VAL A 48 -15.29 24.45 -8.25
CA VAL A 48 -15.98 23.71 -9.31
C VAL A 48 -16.94 24.66 -10.05
N PRO A 49 -17.49 24.30 -11.23
CA PRO A 49 -18.36 25.18 -12.00
C PRO A 49 -19.54 25.75 -11.19
N GLU A 50 -20.18 24.92 -10.36
CA GLU A 50 -21.40 25.28 -9.62
C GLU A 50 -21.17 25.97 -8.27
N GLY A 51 -19.92 26.04 -7.78
CA GLY A 51 -19.65 26.53 -6.42
C GLY A 51 -18.26 26.17 -5.93
N VAL A 52 -18.13 25.91 -4.63
CA VAL A 52 -16.94 25.33 -4.03
C VAL A 52 -17.33 24.00 -3.40
N LEU A 53 -16.70 22.92 -3.86
CA LEU A 53 -16.83 21.62 -3.23
C LEU A 53 -15.85 21.57 -2.05
N VAL A 54 -16.37 21.31 -0.86
CA VAL A 54 -15.57 21.10 0.34
C VAL A 54 -15.73 19.66 0.79
N SER A 55 -14.64 18.93 0.98
CA SER A 55 -14.63 17.57 1.53
C SER A 55 -13.74 17.49 2.76
N TRP A 56 -14.00 16.51 3.63
CA TRP A 56 -13.26 16.28 4.87
C TRP A 56 -13.38 14.84 5.35
N ARG A 57 -12.45 14.44 6.23
CA ARG A 57 -12.38 13.05 6.69
C ARG A 57 -13.52 12.77 7.65
N LEU A 58 -14.07 11.56 7.60
CA LEU A 58 -14.64 10.92 8.79
C LEU A 58 -13.51 10.14 9.47
N LEU A 59 -13.15 10.48 10.70
CA LEU A 59 -12.04 9.83 11.39
C LEU A 59 -12.51 8.51 12.01
N GLY A 60 -11.65 7.48 12.05
CA GLY A 60 -11.97 6.16 12.62
C GLY A 60 -12.21 6.21 14.14
N THR A 61 -11.68 7.25 14.79
CA THR A 61 -11.94 7.57 16.21
C THR A 61 -13.30 8.24 16.44
N GLU A 62 -14.05 8.58 15.39
CA GLU A 62 -15.39 9.15 15.50
C GLU A 62 -16.46 8.07 15.37
N SER A 63 -17.48 8.15 16.24
CA SER A 63 -18.68 7.33 16.07
C SER A 63 -19.38 7.67 14.76
N ASP A 64 -19.98 6.67 14.13
CA ASP A 64 -20.83 6.81 12.95
C ASP A 64 -21.96 7.85 13.12
N SER A 65 -22.43 8.09 14.35
CA SER A 65 -23.46 9.10 14.63
C SER A 65 -22.96 10.55 14.63
N VAL A 66 -21.65 10.80 14.47
CA VAL A 66 -21.14 12.18 14.37
C VAL A 66 -21.75 12.86 13.14
N SER A 67 -22.03 14.14 13.26
CA SER A 67 -22.48 14.99 12.15
C SER A 67 -21.60 16.23 12.04
N PHE A 68 -21.74 17.01 10.97
CA PHE A 68 -20.84 18.12 10.69
C PHE A 68 -21.57 19.41 10.36
N ASN A 69 -21.04 20.53 10.82
CA ASN A 69 -21.37 21.86 10.32
C ASN A 69 -20.20 22.40 9.50
N LEU A 70 -20.52 23.02 8.37
CA LEU A 70 -19.58 23.69 7.50
C LEU A 70 -19.75 25.21 7.66
N TYR A 71 -18.64 25.91 7.80
CA TYR A 71 -18.60 27.36 7.93
C TYR A 71 -17.81 27.96 6.78
N ARG A 72 -18.38 28.95 6.09
CA ARG A 72 -17.67 29.85 5.17
C ARG A 72 -17.37 31.15 5.91
N GLY A 73 -16.10 31.35 6.26
CA GLY A 73 -15.71 32.39 7.22
C GLY A 73 -16.39 32.14 8.57
N THR A 74 -17.24 33.07 9.01
CA THR A 74 -18.02 32.95 10.26
C THR A 74 -19.46 32.47 10.02
N SER A 75 -19.90 32.35 8.78
CA SER A 75 -21.27 31.97 8.44
C SER A 75 -21.38 30.46 8.25
N LYS A 76 -22.25 29.81 9.02
CA LYS A 76 -22.63 28.41 8.78
C LYS A 76 -23.38 28.31 7.44
N VAL A 77 -23.03 27.35 6.60
CA VAL A 77 -23.61 27.20 5.24
C VAL A 77 -24.62 26.08 5.10
N ASN A 78 -24.72 25.20 6.10
CA ASN A 78 -25.73 24.14 6.18
C ASN A 78 -26.79 24.46 7.25
N ASP A 79 -28.07 24.28 6.92
CA ASP A 79 -29.18 24.53 7.85
C ASP A 79 -29.20 23.51 8.99
N THR A 80 -29.11 22.22 8.63
CA THR A 80 -29.05 21.07 9.54
C THR A 80 -27.66 20.41 9.51
N PRO A 81 -27.17 19.82 10.62
CA PRO A 81 -25.91 19.08 10.62
C PRO A 81 -25.88 17.98 9.55
N ILE A 82 -24.79 17.92 8.79
CA ILE A 82 -24.57 16.99 7.69
C ILE A 82 -24.25 15.61 8.27
N THR A 83 -25.03 14.60 7.88
CA THR A 83 -24.93 13.22 8.42
C THR A 83 -24.68 12.17 7.33
N SER A 84 -25.12 12.39 6.10
CA SER A 84 -25.06 11.40 5.03
C SER A 84 -23.73 11.33 4.29
N LYS A 85 -22.94 12.41 4.32
CA LYS A 85 -21.69 12.57 3.56
C LYS A 85 -20.69 13.45 4.29
N THR A 86 -19.44 13.40 3.87
CA THR A 86 -18.38 14.32 4.33
C THR A 86 -17.82 15.18 3.19
N ASN A 87 -18.70 15.49 2.23
CA ASN A 87 -18.50 16.52 1.23
C ASN A 87 -19.75 17.42 1.13
N PHE A 88 -19.57 18.66 0.68
CA PHE A 88 -20.63 19.65 0.54
C PHE A 88 -20.30 20.67 -0.54
N LEU A 89 -21.22 20.86 -1.49
CA LEU A 89 -21.13 21.90 -2.50
C LEU A 89 -21.77 23.21 -2.01
N ASP A 90 -20.93 24.18 -1.66
CA ASP A 90 -21.37 25.54 -1.38
C ASP A 90 -21.49 26.35 -2.68
N LYS A 91 -22.72 26.48 -3.18
CA LYS A 91 -23.04 27.22 -4.41
C LYS A 91 -22.73 28.72 -4.35
N ALA A 92 -22.68 29.30 -3.16
CA ALA A 92 -22.32 30.71 -2.97
C ALA A 92 -20.81 30.90 -2.70
N GLY A 93 -20.05 29.80 -2.64
CA GLY A 93 -18.61 29.80 -2.46
C GLY A 93 -17.85 30.41 -3.63
N ALA A 94 -16.78 31.15 -3.32
CA ALA A 94 -15.87 31.74 -4.29
C ALA A 94 -14.40 31.41 -3.95
N THR A 95 -13.47 31.65 -4.87
CA THR A 95 -12.02 31.43 -4.63
C THR A 95 -11.44 32.27 -3.49
N SER A 96 -12.08 33.40 -3.15
CA SER A 96 -11.73 34.22 -1.98
C SER A 96 -12.29 33.69 -0.65
N SER A 97 -13.11 32.64 -0.68
CA SER A 97 -13.72 32.05 0.51
C SER A 97 -12.69 31.27 1.33
N SER A 98 -13.05 30.97 2.58
CA SER A 98 -12.28 30.11 3.46
C SER A 98 -13.25 29.30 4.29
N TYR A 99 -12.92 28.02 4.53
CA TYR A 99 -13.84 27.09 5.19
C TYR A 99 -13.26 26.51 6.46
N THR A 100 -14.13 26.23 7.43
CA THR A 100 -13.82 25.36 8.57
C THR A 100 -14.95 24.36 8.75
N VAL A 101 -14.61 23.16 9.22
CA VAL A 101 -15.55 22.09 9.55
C VAL A 101 -15.60 21.94 11.06
N ARG A 102 -16.80 21.76 11.61
CA ARG A 102 -17.02 21.47 13.04
C ARG A 102 -17.78 20.17 13.17
N ALA A 103 -17.22 19.21 13.88
CA ALA A 103 -17.96 18.02 14.28
C ALA A 103 -19.08 18.40 15.26
N VAL A 104 -20.14 17.63 15.28
CA VAL A 104 -21.25 17.73 16.23
C VAL A 104 -21.41 16.35 16.86
N VAL A 105 -21.02 16.25 18.11
CA VAL A 105 -20.99 15.00 18.89
C VAL A 105 -22.03 15.11 20.00
N ASN A 106 -22.96 14.16 20.04
CA ASN A 106 -24.07 14.15 21.01
C ASN A 106 -24.83 15.50 21.08
N GLY A 107 -25.03 16.14 19.92
CA GLY A 107 -25.70 17.44 19.79
C GLY A 107 -24.84 18.67 20.16
N ALA A 108 -23.61 18.47 20.62
CA ALA A 108 -22.68 19.55 20.94
C ALA A 108 -21.68 19.78 19.80
N GLU A 109 -21.64 21.01 19.29
CA GLU A 109 -20.65 21.43 18.30
C GLU A 109 -19.24 21.48 18.93
N GLN A 110 -18.26 20.91 18.23
CA GLN A 110 -16.86 20.82 18.62
C GLN A 110 -16.04 21.99 18.06
N ALA A 111 -14.76 22.04 18.42
CA ALA A 111 -13.83 23.02 17.88
C ALA A 111 -13.76 22.99 16.34
N ALA A 112 -13.50 24.15 15.73
CA ALA A 112 -13.28 24.27 14.30
C ALA A 112 -11.99 23.56 13.88
N SER A 113 -12.03 22.91 12.71
CA SER A 113 -10.83 22.51 11.99
C SER A 113 -9.94 23.72 11.68
N PRO A 114 -8.67 23.51 11.30
CA PRO A 114 -7.89 24.53 10.60
C PRO A 114 -8.68 25.10 9.41
N ALA A 115 -8.51 26.38 9.15
CA ALA A 115 -9.18 27.07 8.06
C ALA A 115 -8.49 26.76 6.73
N VAL A 116 -9.28 26.34 5.74
CA VAL A 116 -8.77 25.97 4.42
C VAL A 116 -9.12 27.05 3.40
N LYS A 117 -8.21 27.27 2.44
CA LYS A 117 -8.41 28.18 1.31
C LYS A 117 -8.91 27.41 0.11
N VAL A 118 -9.69 28.09 -0.73
CA VAL A 118 -10.24 27.49 -1.94
C VAL A 118 -9.17 27.44 -3.01
N TRP A 119 -8.88 26.25 -3.51
CA TRP A 119 -8.05 26.06 -4.68
C TRP A 119 -8.82 26.48 -5.93
N SER A 120 -8.19 27.24 -6.82
CA SER A 120 -8.83 27.71 -8.07
C SER A 120 -9.11 26.59 -9.07
N ASN A 121 -8.53 25.42 -8.84
CA ASN A 121 -8.64 24.20 -9.60
C ASN A 121 -8.66 23.02 -8.60
N ASN A 122 -8.78 21.79 -9.08
CA ASN A 122 -8.84 20.61 -8.23
C ASN A 122 -7.46 19.99 -7.94
N TYR A 123 -6.39 20.80 -7.96
CA TYR A 123 -5.05 20.33 -7.61
C TYR A 123 -4.24 21.33 -6.79
N LEU A 124 -3.26 20.80 -6.07
CA LEU A 124 -2.22 21.54 -5.35
C LEU A 124 -0.88 21.23 -5.99
N ASP A 125 -0.13 22.26 -6.40
CA ASP A 125 1.28 22.13 -6.78
C ASP A 125 2.14 22.33 -5.51
N VAL A 126 2.77 21.27 -5.01
CA VAL A 126 3.75 21.30 -3.91
C VAL A 126 5.14 21.52 -4.51
N PRO A 127 5.75 22.71 -4.36
CA PRO A 127 7.07 22.98 -4.91
C PRO A 127 8.13 22.02 -4.38
N ILE A 128 8.93 21.44 -5.26
CA ILE A 128 10.03 20.54 -4.91
C ILE A 128 11.36 21.07 -5.45
N GLN A 129 12.47 20.67 -4.85
CA GLN A 129 13.80 21.14 -5.22
C GLN A 129 14.61 20.00 -5.84
N GLN A 130 14.50 19.89 -7.17
CA GLN A 130 15.25 18.93 -7.96
C GLN A 130 16.75 18.95 -7.59
N PRO A 131 17.34 17.79 -7.20
CA PRO A 131 18.79 17.69 -7.02
C PRO A 131 19.52 18.05 -8.32
N ALA A 132 20.70 18.65 -8.18
CA ALA A 132 21.57 18.86 -9.33
C ALA A 132 21.94 17.52 -9.97
N GLY A 133 21.96 17.48 -11.30
CA GLY A 133 22.48 16.34 -12.06
C GLY A 133 23.97 16.10 -11.79
N GLY A 134 24.51 15.05 -12.38
CA GLY A 134 25.92 14.68 -12.21
C GLY A 134 26.46 13.88 -13.38
N THR A 135 27.68 13.39 -13.19
CA THR A 135 28.38 12.54 -14.16
C THR A 135 28.95 11.33 -13.42
N THR A 136 28.67 10.13 -13.91
CA THR A 136 29.17 8.88 -13.35
C THR A 136 30.65 8.65 -13.71
N PRO A 137 31.35 7.70 -13.06
CA PRO A 137 32.78 7.41 -13.33
C PRO A 137 33.10 7.04 -14.78
N ASP A 138 32.13 6.50 -15.53
CA ASP A 138 32.21 6.19 -16.97
C ASP A 138 31.84 7.39 -17.87
N ASN A 139 31.82 8.61 -17.33
CA ASN A 139 31.53 9.87 -18.01
C ASN A 139 30.11 9.98 -18.59
N VAL A 140 29.14 9.27 -18.02
CA VAL A 140 27.72 9.39 -18.40
C VAL A 140 27.06 10.47 -17.55
N SER A 141 26.59 11.53 -18.19
CA SER A 141 25.80 12.58 -17.51
C SER A 141 24.38 12.10 -17.22
N TYR A 142 23.83 12.55 -16.10
CA TYR A 142 22.46 12.26 -15.70
C TYR A 142 21.80 13.47 -15.02
N THR A 143 20.47 13.52 -15.09
CA THR A 143 19.60 14.45 -14.37
C THR A 143 18.74 13.69 -13.37
N TYR A 144 17.80 14.34 -12.68
CA TYR A 144 16.90 13.70 -11.73
C TYR A 144 15.45 13.84 -12.11
N ASN A 145 14.63 12.82 -11.84
CA ASN A 145 13.19 12.91 -11.87
C ASN A 145 12.64 12.64 -10.47
N ALA A 146 11.64 13.41 -10.06
CA ALA A 146 10.80 13.04 -8.93
C ALA A 146 10.14 11.70 -9.28
N ASN A 147 10.12 10.75 -8.36
CA ASN A 147 9.73 9.37 -8.65
C ASN A 147 8.69 8.88 -7.62
N ASP A 148 8.79 7.63 -7.17
CA ASP A 148 7.88 7.08 -6.16
C ASP A 148 7.91 7.92 -4.87
N ALA A 149 6.75 8.03 -4.24
CA ALA A 149 6.59 8.68 -2.95
C ALA A 149 5.87 7.75 -1.97
N SER A 150 5.95 8.11 -0.69
CA SER A 150 5.10 7.59 0.38
C SER A 150 4.73 8.76 1.30
N VAL A 151 3.88 8.50 2.30
CA VAL A 151 3.39 9.53 3.23
C VAL A 151 3.44 9.06 4.67
N GLY A 152 3.63 10.03 5.57
CA GLY A 152 3.55 9.87 7.00
C GLY A 152 3.46 11.24 7.67
N ASP A 153 2.83 11.32 8.83
CA ASP A 153 2.89 12.52 9.66
C ASP A 153 4.25 12.55 10.34
N LEU A 154 5.20 13.31 9.79
CA LEU A 154 6.60 13.28 10.19
C LEU A 154 6.88 14.15 11.43
N ASP A 155 5.96 15.03 11.81
CA ASP A 155 6.13 15.92 12.97
C ASP A 155 5.00 15.92 14.00
N GLY A 156 3.95 15.14 13.77
CA GLY A 156 2.86 14.83 14.71
C GLY A 156 1.73 15.86 14.72
N ASP A 157 1.54 16.59 13.62
CA ASP A 157 0.53 17.66 13.51
C ASP A 157 -0.82 17.19 12.90
N GLY A 158 -0.89 15.93 12.48
CA GLY A 158 -2.04 15.27 11.88
C GLY A 158 -2.22 15.53 10.38
N GLU A 159 -1.28 16.22 9.73
CA GLU A 159 -1.16 16.33 8.28
C GLU A 159 -0.09 15.37 7.74
N TYR A 160 -0.30 14.84 6.55
CA TYR A 160 0.72 14.00 5.91
C TYR A 160 1.80 14.87 5.26
N GLU A 161 3.06 14.59 5.55
CA GLU A 161 4.18 14.95 4.68
C GLU A 161 4.40 13.90 3.61
N ILE A 162 5.03 14.33 2.51
CA ILE A 162 5.45 13.48 1.41
C ILE A 162 6.93 13.13 1.59
N VAL A 163 7.24 11.83 1.61
CA VAL A 163 8.60 11.34 1.43
C VAL A 163 8.80 10.97 -0.04
N LEU A 164 9.59 11.78 -0.74
CA LEU A 164 9.81 11.68 -2.19
C LEU A 164 11.15 11.01 -2.51
N LYS A 165 11.14 9.97 -3.33
CA LYS A 165 12.34 9.42 -3.96
C LYS A 165 12.69 10.20 -5.22
N TRP A 166 13.96 10.60 -5.33
CA TRP A 166 14.54 11.11 -6.57
C TRP A 166 15.33 10.01 -7.25
N ASP A 167 14.99 9.74 -8.50
CA ASP A 167 15.65 8.74 -9.32
C ASP A 167 16.48 9.43 -10.41
N PRO A 168 17.77 9.09 -10.57
CA PRO A 168 18.60 9.65 -11.62
C PRO A 168 18.15 9.11 -12.99
N SER A 169 18.29 9.91 -14.04
CA SER A 169 17.87 9.54 -15.41
C SER A 169 18.60 8.32 -15.98
N ASN A 170 19.64 7.85 -15.31
CA ASN A 170 20.42 6.67 -15.66
C ASN A 170 20.20 5.50 -14.67
N ALA A 171 19.13 5.48 -13.88
CA ALA A 171 18.72 4.32 -13.09
C ALA A 171 18.59 3.05 -13.95
N LYS A 172 18.67 1.88 -13.31
CA LYS A 172 18.80 0.59 -14.01
C LYS A 172 17.84 -0.46 -13.47
N ASP A 173 17.29 -1.27 -14.37
CA ASP A 173 16.82 -2.59 -13.96
C ASP A 173 18.03 -3.46 -13.58
N ASN A 174 17.81 -4.47 -12.73
CA ASN A 174 18.82 -5.41 -12.27
C ASN A 174 19.48 -6.22 -13.39
N SER A 175 18.82 -6.41 -14.54
CA SER A 175 19.41 -7.05 -15.71
C SER A 175 20.42 -6.17 -16.47
N GLN A 176 20.43 -4.87 -16.20
CA GLN A 176 21.20 -3.90 -16.97
C GLN A 176 22.44 -3.47 -16.21
N SER A 177 23.61 -3.55 -16.86
CA SER A 177 24.85 -2.95 -16.37
C SER A 177 24.86 -1.43 -16.54
N GLY A 178 25.82 -0.77 -15.90
CA GLY A 178 26.07 0.66 -15.95
C GLY A 178 26.01 1.30 -14.57
N TYR A 179 26.79 2.36 -14.37
CA TYR A 179 26.71 3.18 -13.17
C TYR A 179 25.37 3.91 -13.10
N THR A 180 24.95 4.26 -11.89
CA THR A 180 23.80 5.13 -11.63
C THR A 180 24.25 6.34 -10.83
N GLY A 181 23.50 7.44 -10.92
CA GLY A 181 23.54 8.50 -9.91
C GLY A 181 23.12 7.98 -8.54
N ASN A 182 23.27 8.82 -7.51
CA ASN A 182 22.79 8.50 -6.16
C ASN A 182 21.26 8.53 -6.13
N VAL A 183 20.66 7.79 -5.20
CA VAL A 183 19.25 7.94 -4.85
C VAL A 183 19.13 8.95 -3.71
N PHE A 184 18.14 9.85 -3.79
CA PHE A 184 17.80 10.74 -2.69
C PHE A 184 16.39 10.48 -2.17
N LEU A 185 16.18 10.65 -0.86
CA LEU A 185 14.86 10.75 -0.24
C LEU A 185 14.72 12.15 0.35
N ASP A 186 13.62 12.85 0.07
CA ASP A 186 13.30 14.15 0.66
C ASP A 186 12.01 14.07 1.47
N GLY A 187 11.94 14.77 2.61
CA GLY A 187 10.70 15.03 3.32
C GLY A 187 10.12 16.40 2.98
N TYR A 188 8.86 16.47 2.56
CA TYR A 188 8.17 17.70 2.15
C TYR A 188 6.84 17.88 2.89
N LYS A 189 6.60 19.07 3.45
CA LYS A 189 5.25 19.52 3.80
C LYS A 189 4.46 19.87 2.53
N LEU A 190 3.13 19.87 2.63
CA LEU A 190 2.23 20.22 1.52
C LEU A 190 2.39 21.67 1.03
N ASP A 191 2.99 22.55 1.83
CA ASP A 191 3.32 23.92 1.43
C ASP A 191 4.63 24.05 0.60
N GLY A 192 5.36 22.95 0.39
CA GLY A 192 6.63 22.90 -0.34
C GLY A 192 7.88 23.07 0.54
N THR A 193 7.71 23.21 1.84
CA THR A 193 8.84 23.23 2.79
C THR A 193 9.54 21.87 2.78
N ARG A 194 10.79 21.86 2.32
CA ARG A 194 11.66 20.67 2.43
C ARG A 194 12.25 20.58 3.82
N LYS A 195 11.84 19.57 4.59
CA LYS A 195 12.34 19.29 5.93
C LYS A 195 13.80 18.83 5.89
N TRP A 196 14.13 17.89 5.01
CA TRP A 196 15.46 17.29 4.91
C TRP A 196 15.69 16.59 3.56
N ARG A 197 16.94 16.15 3.33
CA ARG A 197 17.34 15.26 2.23
C ARG A 197 18.29 14.18 2.76
N ILE A 198 17.95 12.92 2.55
CA ILE A 198 18.85 11.76 2.72
C ILE A 198 19.48 11.45 1.36
N ASP A 199 20.80 11.34 1.32
CA ASP A 199 21.58 10.90 0.16
C ASP A 199 22.04 9.46 0.39
N LEU A 200 21.45 8.49 -0.30
CA LEU A 200 21.80 7.07 -0.11
C LEU A 200 23.22 6.74 -0.56
N GLY A 201 23.86 7.65 -1.30
CA GLY A 201 25.26 7.54 -1.67
C GLY A 201 25.51 6.53 -2.79
N ARG A 202 26.79 6.44 -3.17
CA ARG A 202 27.23 5.65 -4.33
C ARG A 202 27.07 4.14 -4.18
N ASN A 203 26.96 3.65 -2.95
CA ASN A 203 26.90 2.22 -2.63
C ASN A 203 25.46 1.69 -2.59
N ILE A 204 24.48 2.52 -2.93
CA ILE A 204 23.10 2.12 -3.22
C ILE A 204 22.82 2.42 -4.69
N ARG A 205 22.53 1.38 -5.47
CA ARG A 205 22.22 1.51 -6.89
C ARG A 205 20.80 2.06 -7.08
N ALA A 206 20.61 2.88 -8.10
CA ALA A 206 19.31 3.43 -8.45
C ALA A 206 18.53 2.51 -9.40
N GLY A 207 17.23 2.36 -9.14
CA GLY A 207 16.32 1.52 -9.91
C GLY A 207 15.17 0.98 -9.05
N ALA A 208 14.11 0.52 -9.71
CA ALA A 208 12.87 0.09 -9.06
C ALA A 208 13.08 -0.96 -7.96
N HIS A 209 14.00 -1.90 -8.16
CA HIS A 209 14.13 -3.08 -7.29
C HIS A 209 15.14 -2.91 -6.15
N TYR A 210 15.81 -1.75 -6.03
CA TYR A 210 16.86 -1.52 -5.02
C TYR A 210 16.32 -0.89 -3.74
N THR A 211 15.98 0.41 -3.78
CA THR A 211 15.56 1.16 -2.58
C THR A 211 14.06 1.01 -2.38
N GLN A 212 13.71 0.16 -1.42
CA GLN A 212 12.36 0.05 -0.87
C GLN A 212 12.36 0.81 0.46
N PHE A 213 11.63 1.92 0.53
CA PHE A 213 11.58 2.78 1.72
C PHE A 213 10.18 2.75 2.35
N LEU A 214 10.11 2.48 3.65
CA LEU A 214 8.86 2.48 4.40
C LEU A 214 8.73 3.80 5.16
N VAL A 215 7.50 4.33 5.24
CA VAL A 215 7.17 5.53 6.01
C VAL A 215 6.00 5.21 6.91
N TYR A 216 6.26 5.17 8.21
CA TYR A 216 5.27 4.73 9.20
C TYR A 216 5.72 5.12 10.62
N ASP A 217 4.78 5.37 11.53
CA ASP A 217 5.06 5.52 12.96
C ASP A 217 5.25 4.13 13.57
N PHE A 218 6.49 3.65 13.59
CA PHE A 218 6.79 2.33 14.08
C PHE A 218 6.78 2.29 15.60
N ASP A 219 7.35 3.27 16.30
CA ASP A 219 7.47 3.23 17.76
C ASP A 219 6.30 3.83 18.55
N GLY A 220 5.26 4.29 17.84
CA GLY A 220 3.99 4.73 18.39
C GLY A 220 4.07 6.04 19.15
N ASP A 221 4.98 6.93 18.75
CA ASP A 221 5.12 8.26 19.36
C ASP A 221 4.27 9.35 18.66
N GLY A 222 3.53 8.97 17.62
CA GLY A 222 2.71 9.86 16.81
C GLY A 222 3.45 10.49 15.63
N LYS A 223 4.71 10.12 15.37
CA LYS A 223 5.51 10.61 14.25
C LYS A 223 6.06 9.46 13.43
N ALA A 224 5.88 9.53 12.12
CA ALA A 224 6.40 8.51 11.22
C ALA A 224 7.93 8.54 11.10
N GLU A 225 8.56 7.38 11.12
CA GLU A 225 9.95 7.19 10.71
C GLU A 225 10.06 6.74 9.26
N ILE A 226 11.29 6.79 8.73
CA ILE A 226 11.65 6.23 7.43
C ILE A 226 12.59 5.07 7.64
N VAL A 227 12.30 3.93 7.01
CA VAL A 227 13.14 2.73 7.10
C VAL A 227 13.52 2.24 5.72
N CYS A 228 14.82 2.11 5.45
CA CYS A 228 15.29 1.55 4.18
C CYS A 228 16.70 0.95 4.28
N LYS A 229 17.05 0.16 3.26
CA LYS A 229 18.41 -0.34 3.07
C LYS A 229 19.37 0.81 2.78
N THR A 230 20.50 0.82 3.47
CA THR A 230 21.56 1.84 3.38
C THR A 230 22.92 1.16 3.23
N ALA A 231 23.97 1.96 3.01
CA ALA A 231 25.32 1.47 2.84
C ALA A 231 26.34 2.48 3.38
N ASP A 232 27.61 2.09 3.37
CA ASP A 232 28.71 3.01 3.61
C ASP A 232 28.60 4.23 2.69
N GLY A 233 28.70 5.43 3.26
CA GLY A 233 28.61 6.67 2.50
C GLY A 233 27.19 7.22 2.31
N THR A 234 26.15 6.51 2.77
CA THR A 234 24.82 7.12 2.95
C THR A 234 24.94 8.29 3.91
N LYS A 235 24.33 9.43 3.57
CA LYS A 235 24.30 10.65 4.38
C LYS A 235 22.87 10.96 4.80
N ASP A 236 22.65 11.09 6.10
CA ASP A 236 21.34 11.36 6.66
C ASP A 236 20.90 12.82 6.45
N GLY A 237 19.67 13.14 6.84
CA GLY A 237 19.06 14.47 6.71
C GLY A 237 19.80 15.59 7.46
N THR A 238 20.68 15.26 8.40
CA THR A 238 21.51 16.20 9.16
C THR A 238 22.94 16.33 8.59
N GLY A 239 23.26 15.56 7.56
CA GLY A 239 24.56 15.55 6.91
C GLY A 239 25.56 14.54 7.49
N VAL A 240 25.15 13.70 8.43
CA VAL A 240 26.01 12.69 9.05
C VAL A 240 26.09 11.47 8.14
N THR A 241 27.32 11.00 7.90
CA THR A 241 27.56 9.81 7.08
C THR A 241 27.47 8.53 7.90
N ILE A 242 26.73 7.55 7.39
CA ILE A 242 26.66 6.19 7.90
C ILE A 242 27.86 5.40 7.37
N GLY A 243 28.55 4.71 8.29
CA GLY A 243 29.69 3.86 7.97
C GLY A 243 30.89 4.63 7.38
N ASN A 244 31.58 4.03 6.41
CA ASN A 244 32.78 4.59 5.80
C ASN A 244 32.46 5.53 4.63
N ALA A 245 32.60 6.83 4.85
CA ALA A 245 32.37 7.86 3.84
C ALA A 245 33.21 7.73 2.56
N SER A 246 34.35 7.05 2.62
CA SER A 246 35.29 6.90 1.49
C SER A 246 35.09 5.61 0.70
N ALA A 247 34.27 4.68 1.18
CA ALA A 247 34.13 3.38 0.55
C ALA A 247 33.41 3.47 -0.81
N ASP A 248 33.90 2.70 -1.77
CA ASP A 248 33.33 2.59 -3.12
C ASP A 248 33.33 1.12 -3.55
N TYR A 249 32.16 0.49 -3.45
CA TYR A 249 31.95 -0.93 -3.75
C TYR A 249 31.34 -1.14 -5.13
N ARG A 250 31.26 -0.09 -5.95
CA ARG A 250 30.78 -0.19 -7.34
C ARG A 250 31.83 -0.92 -8.16
N ASN A 251 31.44 -2.01 -8.80
CA ASN A 251 32.30 -2.68 -9.77
C ASN A 251 32.33 -1.92 -11.11
N ALA A 252 33.16 -2.37 -12.05
CA ALA A 252 33.31 -1.73 -13.36
C ALA A 252 32.01 -1.71 -14.21
N SER A 253 31.03 -2.55 -13.87
CA SER A 253 29.70 -2.59 -14.47
C SER A 253 28.64 -1.82 -13.67
N GLY A 254 29.04 -1.07 -12.64
CA GLY A 254 28.16 -0.23 -11.83
C GLY A 254 27.27 -0.97 -10.83
N TYR A 255 27.49 -2.27 -10.60
CA TYR A 255 26.79 -3.02 -9.54
C TYR A 255 27.54 -2.93 -8.21
N ILE A 256 26.83 -3.10 -7.10
CA ILE A 256 27.37 -3.09 -5.73
C ILE A 256 27.20 -4.49 -5.11
N LEU A 257 28.13 -5.39 -5.46
CA LEU A 257 28.06 -6.82 -5.11
C LEU A 257 29.02 -7.22 -4.00
N ASP A 258 29.67 -6.25 -3.36
CA ASP A 258 30.57 -6.40 -2.23
C ASP A 258 30.33 -5.27 -1.21
N GLY A 259 31.03 -5.30 -0.10
CA GLY A 259 30.90 -4.34 1.00
C GLY A 259 29.73 -4.63 1.93
N PRO A 260 29.70 -3.95 3.10
CA PRO A 260 28.63 -4.09 4.06
C PRO A 260 27.32 -3.50 3.54
N GLU A 261 26.22 -4.00 4.07
CA GLU A 261 24.87 -3.54 3.77
C GLU A 261 24.16 -3.30 5.08
N PHE A 262 23.42 -2.20 5.18
CA PHE A 262 22.80 -1.79 6.42
C PHE A 262 21.29 -1.64 6.27
N LEU A 263 20.57 -1.73 7.38
CA LEU A 263 19.19 -1.30 7.53
C LEU A 263 19.18 -0.14 8.52
N THR A 264 18.63 1.00 8.11
CA THR A 264 18.60 2.20 8.94
C THR A 264 17.17 2.68 9.16
N VAL A 265 16.87 3.03 10.41
CA VAL A 265 15.69 3.82 10.79
C VAL A 265 16.11 5.28 10.86
N PHE A 266 15.37 6.15 10.19
CA PHE A 266 15.57 7.59 10.18
C PHE A 266 14.38 8.29 10.83
N SER A 267 14.64 9.35 11.60
CA SER A 267 13.58 10.22 12.12
C SER A 267 12.81 10.89 10.97
N GLY A 268 11.47 10.88 11.05
CA GLY A 268 10.64 11.62 10.11
C GLY A 268 10.89 13.12 10.12
N ASP A 269 11.00 13.72 11.30
CA ASP A 269 11.08 15.17 11.42
C ASP A 269 12.37 15.73 10.80
N THR A 270 13.50 15.04 11.00
CA THR A 270 14.82 15.58 10.63
C THR A 270 15.59 14.74 9.58
N GLY A 271 15.09 13.56 9.22
CA GLY A 271 15.81 12.60 8.37
C GLY A 271 17.10 12.06 9.01
N LYS A 272 17.28 12.24 10.32
CA LYS A 272 18.49 11.81 11.06
C LYS A 272 18.49 10.30 11.24
N ALA A 273 19.62 9.64 11.06
CA ALA A 273 19.74 8.23 11.39
C ALA A 273 19.57 8.01 12.90
N LEU A 274 18.58 7.19 13.29
CA LEU A 274 18.25 6.85 14.68
C LEU A 274 18.94 5.54 15.09
N SER A 275 18.89 4.54 14.22
CA SER A 275 19.53 3.24 14.42
C SER A 275 19.95 2.66 13.09
N THR A 276 21.14 2.07 13.04
CA THR A 276 21.68 1.37 11.88
C THR A 276 22.18 0.00 12.33
N ILE A 277 21.70 -1.05 11.69
CA ILE A 277 22.16 -2.43 11.90
C ILE A 277 22.58 -3.04 10.55
N ASP A 278 23.24 -4.20 10.59
CA ASP A 278 23.52 -4.97 9.37
C ASP A 278 22.22 -5.43 8.70
N TYR A 279 22.16 -5.32 7.38
CA TYR A 279 21.02 -5.78 6.59
C TYR A 279 20.95 -7.32 6.58
N VAL A 280 19.80 -7.87 6.97
CA VAL A 280 19.52 -9.31 6.92
C VAL A 280 18.40 -9.59 5.90
N PRO A 281 18.54 -10.61 5.03
CA PRO A 281 19.70 -11.49 4.92
C PRO A 281 20.92 -10.77 4.33
N PRO A 282 22.14 -11.13 4.76
CA PRO A 282 23.34 -10.67 4.11
C PRO A 282 23.35 -11.14 2.65
N ARG A 283 24.04 -10.41 1.79
CA ARG A 283 24.24 -10.77 0.38
C ARG A 283 24.72 -12.21 0.21
N GLY A 284 25.69 -12.63 1.02
CA GLY A 284 26.38 -13.90 0.85
C GLY A 284 27.06 -14.00 -0.52
N THR A 285 27.16 -15.21 -1.07
CA THR A 285 27.64 -15.40 -2.45
C THR A 285 26.53 -15.05 -3.44
N VAL A 286 26.79 -14.15 -4.39
CA VAL A 286 25.83 -13.71 -5.42
C VAL A 286 25.15 -14.90 -6.12
N SER A 287 25.93 -15.93 -6.50
CA SER A 287 25.42 -17.14 -7.16
C SER A 287 24.41 -17.96 -6.34
N SER A 288 24.36 -17.79 -5.01
CA SER A 288 23.34 -18.45 -4.17
C SER A 288 21.93 -17.95 -4.46
N TRP A 289 21.79 -16.82 -5.15
CA TRP A 289 20.53 -16.26 -5.61
C TRP A 289 20.18 -16.67 -7.05
N GLY A 290 20.94 -17.57 -7.68
CA GLY A 290 20.58 -18.16 -8.97
C GLY A 290 21.10 -17.43 -10.21
N ASP A 291 21.94 -16.40 -10.05
CA ASP A 291 22.82 -15.88 -11.10
C ASP A 291 24.11 -15.32 -10.47
N ASN A 292 25.16 -15.14 -11.27
CA ASN A 292 26.46 -14.68 -10.79
C ASN A 292 26.78 -13.22 -11.15
N TYR A 293 25.87 -12.51 -11.82
CA TYR A 293 26.12 -11.15 -12.32
C TYR A 293 25.40 -10.07 -11.51
N GLY A 294 24.53 -10.44 -10.58
CA GLY A 294 23.97 -9.51 -9.59
C GLY A 294 22.49 -9.16 -9.79
N ASN A 295 21.73 -9.93 -10.56
CA ASN A 295 20.32 -9.60 -10.79
C ASN A 295 19.44 -10.04 -9.62
N ARG A 296 19.36 -11.35 -9.37
CA ARG A 296 18.43 -11.94 -8.39
C ARG A 296 18.76 -11.59 -6.94
N VAL A 297 20.04 -11.36 -6.64
CA VAL A 297 20.50 -11.00 -5.29
C VAL A 297 19.97 -9.65 -4.83
N ASP A 298 19.78 -8.70 -5.75
CA ASP A 298 19.37 -7.33 -5.44
C ASP A 298 17.91 -7.06 -5.79
N ARG A 299 17.09 -8.10 -5.69
CA ARG A 299 15.63 -8.00 -5.78
C ARG A 299 15.06 -7.81 -4.38
N PHE A 300 14.75 -6.57 -4.01
CA PHE A 300 14.27 -6.23 -2.68
C PHE A 300 12.78 -5.90 -2.70
N LEU A 301 12.07 -6.27 -1.63
CA LEU A 301 10.72 -5.79 -1.31
C LEU A 301 10.70 -5.34 0.15
N ALA A 302 9.69 -4.57 0.54
CA ALA A 302 9.48 -4.15 1.92
C ALA A 302 7.97 -4.00 2.21
N GLY A 303 7.59 -4.08 3.48
CA GLY A 303 6.21 -3.86 3.93
C GLY A 303 6.13 -3.48 5.39
N VAL A 304 5.01 -2.89 5.78
CA VAL A 304 4.62 -2.67 7.18
C VAL A 304 3.57 -3.72 7.53
N ALA A 305 3.66 -4.34 8.71
CA ALA A 305 2.72 -5.38 9.14
C ALA A 305 2.46 -5.34 10.64
N TYR A 306 1.20 -5.47 11.05
CA TYR A 306 0.79 -5.61 12.45
C TYR A 306 0.93 -7.08 12.88
N LEU A 307 2.18 -7.55 12.99
CA LEU A 307 2.49 -8.96 13.31
C LEU A 307 2.13 -9.39 14.75
N ASP A 308 1.76 -8.44 15.62
CA ASP A 308 1.15 -8.72 16.92
C ASP A 308 -0.33 -8.31 16.99
N GLY A 309 -0.90 -7.89 15.86
CA GLY A 309 -2.28 -7.40 15.73
C GLY A 309 -2.54 -6.03 16.35
N VAL A 310 -1.51 -5.36 16.90
CA VAL A 310 -1.66 -4.09 17.62
C VAL A 310 -0.76 -3.00 17.08
N ARG A 311 0.51 -3.28 16.82
CA ARG A 311 1.53 -2.29 16.48
C ARG A 311 2.32 -2.66 15.22
N PRO A 312 2.74 -1.67 14.42
CA PRO A 312 3.43 -1.91 13.16
C PRO A 312 4.85 -2.47 13.35
N SER A 313 5.16 -3.50 12.57
CA SER A 313 6.47 -4.10 12.38
C SER A 313 7.01 -3.76 10.98
N ILE A 314 8.33 -3.77 10.84
CA ILE A 314 9.07 -3.59 9.59
C ILE A 314 9.30 -4.96 8.97
N VAL A 315 8.95 -5.17 7.70
CA VAL A 315 9.30 -6.38 6.95
C VAL A 315 10.20 -6.00 5.78
N MET A 316 11.42 -6.53 5.75
CA MET A 316 12.37 -6.38 4.66
C MET A 316 12.57 -7.72 3.95
N ALA A 317 12.59 -7.73 2.63
CA ALA A 317 12.72 -8.95 1.84
C ALA A 317 13.86 -8.88 0.81
N ARG A 318 14.39 -10.05 0.46
CA ARG A 318 15.40 -10.23 -0.59
C ARG A 318 15.14 -11.50 -1.37
N GLY A 319 15.13 -11.37 -2.69
CA GLY A 319 14.93 -12.46 -3.64
C GLY A 319 13.47 -12.90 -3.77
N TYR A 320 13.10 -13.33 -4.97
CA TYR A 320 11.79 -13.92 -5.26
C TYR A 320 11.76 -14.87 -6.46
N TYR A 321 12.72 -14.76 -7.40
CA TYR A 321 12.84 -15.68 -8.54
C TYR A 321 13.38 -17.07 -8.16
N THR A 322 14.15 -17.17 -7.08
CA THR A 322 14.81 -18.40 -6.63
C THR A 322 14.76 -18.44 -5.10
N ARG A 323 15.87 -18.19 -4.40
CA ARG A 323 15.88 -17.99 -2.95
C ARG A 323 15.06 -16.76 -2.59
N THR A 324 14.21 -16.90 -1.60
CA THR A 324 13.33 -15.87 -1.05
C THR A 324 13.58 -15.79 0.45
N VAL A 325 13.80 -14.59 0.96
CA VAL A 325 13.99 -14.36 2.39
C VAL A 325 13.19 -13.12 2.82
N LEU A 326 12.43 -13.26 3.91
CA LEU A 326 11.73 -12.16 4.57
C LEU A 326 12.22 -12.06 6.00
N VAL A 327 12.43 -10.85 6.50
CA VAL A 327 12.88 -10.59 7.86
C VAL A 327 12.03 -9.50 8.49
N ALA A 328 11.44 -9.82 9.63
CA ALA A 328 10.61 -8.88 10.39
C ALA A 328 11.41 -8.25 11.56
N TYR A 329 11.13 -6.98 11.83
CA TYR A 329 11.74 -6.21 12.91
C TYR A 329 10.71 -5.34 13.63
N ASP A 330 10.94 -5.10 14.91
CA ASP A 330 10.27 -4.07 15.69
C ASP A 330 11.21 -2.89 15.90
N TRP A 331 10.71 -1.67 15.67
CA TRP A 331 11.34 -0.44 16.13
C TRP A 331 10.60 0.06 17.36
N ARG A 332 11.21 -0.04 18.54
CA ARG A 332 10.59 0.35 19.81
C ARG A 332 11.64 0.91 20.76
N ASN A 333 11.33 2.01 21.44
CA ASN A 333 12.18 2.60 22.48
C ASN A 333 13.63 2.80 21.99
N GLY A 334 13.80 3.28 20.76
CA GLY A 334 15.13 3.50 20.17
C GLY A 334 15.90 2.25 19.76
N ASN A 335 15.28 1.05 19.74
CA ASN A 335 15.94 -0.21 19.39
C ASN A 335 15.24 -0.90 18.21
N LEU A 336 16.03 -1.32 17.22
CA LEU A 336 15.58 -2.13 16.09
C LEU A 336 15.87 -3.61 16.36
N ASN A 337 14.84 -4.38 16.72
CA ASN A 337 14.97 -5.79 17.13
C ASN A 337 14.36 -6.71 16.09
N ARG A 338 15.09 -7.74 15.66
CA ARG A 338 14.57 -8.75 14.72
C ARG A 338 13.56 -9.67 15.42
N ARG A 339 12.37 -9.82 14.84
CA ARG A 339 11.32 -10.75 15.29
C ARG A 339 11.57 -12.16 14.75
N TRP A 340 11.66 -12.31 13.44
CA TRP A 340 11.84 -13.61 12.78
C TRP A 340 12.53 -13.48 11.43
N THR A 341 12.92 -14.63 10.85
CA THR A 341 13.42 -14.74 9.48
C THR A 341 12.81 -15.95 8.81
N PHE A 342 12.10 -15.70 7.70
CA PHE A 342 11.70 -16.72 6.75
C PHE A 342 12.78 -16.84 5.68
N ASP A 343 13.28 -18.05 5.41
CA ASP A 343 14.21 -18.32 4.31
C ASP A 343 13.77 -19.58 3.56
N SER A 344 13.56 -19.46 2.24
CA SER A 344 13.15 -20.58 1.39
C SER A 344 14.20 -21.70 1.29
N ASN A 345 15.45 -21.41 1.63
CA ASN A 345 16.51 -22.42 1.72
C ASN A 345 16.53 -23.17 3.06
N SER A 346 15.74 -22.73 4.05
CA SER A 346 15.55 -23.50 5.28
C SER A 346 14.85 -24.83 4.97
N SER A 347 15.25 -25.90 5.64
CA SER A 347 14.59 -27.21 5.52
C SER A 347 13.12 -27.19 5.95
N THR A 348 12.71 -26.20 6.76
CA THR A 348 11.30 -26.01 7.17
C THR A 348 10.44 -25.36 6.08
N ASN A 349 11.06 -24.77 5.05
CA ASN A 349 10.39 -23.97 4.02
C ASN A 349 10.62 -24.53 2.61
N ALA A 350 10.93 -25.82 2.48
CA ALA A 350 11.19 -26.44 1.18
C ALA A 350 10.04 -26.21 0.18
N GLY A 351 10.38 -25.90 -1.08
CA GLY A 351 9.41 -25.69 -2.17
C GLY A 351 8.80 -24.29 -2.25
N THR A 352 9.22 -23.35 -1.40
CA THR A 352 8.71 -21.95 -1.38
C THR A 352 9.54 -20.96 -2.20
N ALA A 353 10.61 -21.43 -2.84
CA ALA A 353 11.43 -20.67 -3.76
C ALA A 353 10.66 -20.30 -5.04
N GLY A 354 10.98 -19.15 -5.65
CA GLY A 354 10.46 -18.77 -6.97
C GLY A 354 9.02 -18.27 -6.99
N GLN A 355 8.44 -17.92 -5.84
CA GLN A 355 7.01 -17.60 -5.70
C GLN A 355 6.68 -16.11 -5.62
N GLY A 356 7.66 -15.25 -5.33
CA GLY A 356 7.39 -13.83 -5.09
C GLY A 356 7.12 -13.04 -6.35
N ASN A 357 6.38 -11.94 -6.23
CA ASN A 357 6.13 -10.98 -7.30
C ASN A 357 7.14 -9.81 -7.24
N HIS A 358 7.02 -8.86 -8.16
CA HIS A 358 7.61 -7.53 -8.02
C HIS A 358 6.83 -6.61 -7.05
N SER A 359 6.13 -7.21 -6.09
CA SER A 359 5.32 -6.55 -5.07
C SER A 359 5.01 -7.57 -3.97
N LEU A 360 4.46 -7.09 -2.86
CA LEU A 360 3.81 -7.88 -1.82
C LEU A 360 2.53 -7.18 -1.41
N SER A 361 1.68 -7.87 -0.66
CA SER A 361 0.60 -7.26 0.13
C SER A 361 0.67 -7.75 1.56
N VAL A 362 0.02 -7.01 2.47
CA VAL A 362 -0.03 -7.31 3.89
C VAL A 362 -1.47 -7.22 4.35
N ALA A 363 -1.98 -8.30 4.94
CA ALA A 363 -3.37 -8.41 5.39
C ALA A 363 -3.50 -9.54 6.42
N ASP A 364 -4.44 -9.39 7.35
CA ASP A 364 -4.96 -10.49 8.18
C ASP A 364 -5.81 -11.42 7.30
N VAL A 365 -5.19 -12.45 6.75
CA VAL A 365 -5.85 -13.33 5.80
C VAL A 365 -6.57 -14.48 6.48
N ASP A 366 -6.17 -14.87 7.69
CA ASP A 366 -6.74 -16.01 8.40
C ASP A 366 -7.66 -15.66 9.59
N GLY A 367 -7.81 -14.36 9.88
CA GLY A 367 -8.79 -13.80 10.81
C GLY A 367 -8.37 -13.87 12.27
N ASP A 368 -7.06 -13.83 12.54
CA ASP A 368 -6.50 -13.89 13.90
C ASP A 368 -6.09 -12.50 14.46
N ASP A 369 -6.50 -11.44 13.75
CA ASP A 369 -6.21 -10.02 13.96
C ASP A 369 -4.75 -9.60 13.66
N LYS A 370 -3.86 -10.53 13.30
CA LYS A 370 -2.46 -10.26 12.95
C LYS A 370 -2.29 -10.31 11.43
N ASP A 371 -1.26 -9.64 10.93
CA ASP A 371 -1.06 -9.53 9.49
C ASP A 371 -0.11 -10.61 8.95
N GLU A 372 -0.52 -11.24 7.86
CA GLU A 372 0.33 -12.10 7.04
C GLU A 372 0.92 -11.34 5.86
N ILE A 373 1.99 -11.89 5.28
CA ILE A 373 2.66 -11.33 4.11
C ILE A 373 2.31 -12.16 2.88
N VAL A 374 1.45 -11.61 2.02
CA VAL A 374 1.13 -12.17 0.70
C VAL A 374 2.25 -11.81 -0.27
N TYR A 375 3.20 -12.72 -0.43
CA TYR A 375 4.40 -12.57 -1.24
C TYR A 375 4.21 -13.25 -2.61
N GLY A 376 3.31 -12.69 -3.43
CA GLY A 376 2.98 -13.22 -4.75
C GLY A 376 2.18 -14.52 -4.68
N SER A 377 2.82 -15.66 -4.91
CA SER A 377 2.25 -17.02 -4.88
C SER A 377 2.47 -17.75 -3.55
N LEU A 378 3.19 -17.12 -2.61
CA LEU A 378 3.52 -17.59 -1.27
C LEU A 378 2.87 -16.66 -0.23
N VAL A 379 2.36 -17.22 0.86
CA VAL A 379 1.90 -16.45 2.03
C VAL A 379 2.73 -16.87 3.23
N VAL A 380 3.36 -15.87 3.88
CA VAL A 380 4.15 -16.04 5.10
C VAL A 380 3.33 -15.53 6.28
N ASP A 381 3.26 -16.36 7.30
CA ASP A 381 2.46 -16.17 8.51
C ASP A 381 2.98 -15.00 9.38
N ASP A 382 2.17 -14.48 10.30
CA ASP A 382 2.51 -13.39 11.24
C ASP A 382 3.81 -13.68 12.03
N ASN A 383 4.04 -14.97 12.31
CA ASN A 383 5.16 -15.51 13.06
C ASN A 383 6.37 -15.92 12.18
N GLY A 384 6.29 -15.73 10.86
CA GLY A 384 7.35 -16.04 9.91
C GLY A 384 7.37 -17.48 9.41
N ALA A 385 6.37 -18.31 9.73
CA ALA A 385 6.16 -19.61 9.13
C ALA A 385 5.57 -19.50 7.71
N LYS A 386 5.61 -20.60 6.94
CA LYS A 386 4.83 -20.69 5.70
C LYS A 386 3.36 -20.94 6.04
N LEU A 387 2.47 -20.04 5.66
CA LEU A 387 1.02 -20.26 5.75
C LEU A 387 0.50 -21.02 4.52
N ALA A 388 0.68 -20.45 3.33
CA ALA A 388 0.20 -21.02 2.07
C ALA A 388 1.22 -20.92 0.93
N ASN A 389 1.14 -21.83 -0.05
CA ASN A 389 1.95 -21.76 -1.26
C ASN A 389 1.18 -22.39 -2.43
N THR A 390 0.87 -21.59 -3.44
CA THR A 390 0.11 -22.03 -4.63
C THR A 390 0.99 -22.75 -5.65
N GLY A 391 2.32 -22.53 -5.62
CA GLY A 391 3.26 -23.06 -6.61
C GLY A 391 3.13 -22.42 -8.00
N MET A 392 2.35 -21.35 -8.17
CA MET A 392 2.14 -20.68 -9.46
C MET A 392 3.35 -19.87 -9.95
N GLY A 393 4.31 -19.60 -9.06
CA GLY A 393 5.54 -18.89 -9.40
C GLY A 393 5.39 -17.36 -9.44
N HIS A 394 6.37 -16.72 -10.08
CA HIS A 394 6.53 -15.27 -10.16
C HIS A 394 5.48 -14.57 -11.05
N GLY A 395 5.18 -13.31 -10.73
CA GLY A 395 4.43 -12.40 -11.58
C GLY A 395 4.59 -10.92 -11.28
N ASP A 396 3.93 -10.10 -12.10
CA ASP A 396 4.13 -8.65 -12.19
C ASP A 396 3.04 -7.80 -11.53
N ALA A 397 1.89 -8.39 -11.19
CA ALA A 397 0.76 -7.71 -10.56
C ALA A 397 0.07 -8.58 -9.49
N LEU A 398 -0.39 -7.93 -8.42
CA LEU A 398 -0.96 -8.58 -7.23
C LEU A 398 -2.06 -7.69 -6.63
N HIS A 399 -3.22 -8.27 -6.35
CA HIS A 399 -4.34 -7.62 -5.68
C HIS A 399 -4.85 -8.51 -4.54
N VAL A 400 -4.96 -7.94 -3.34
CA VAL A 400 -5.42 -8.63 -2.13
C VAL A 400 -6.49 -7.79 -1.48
N GLY A 401 -7.63 -8.39 -1.16
CA GLY A 401 -8.74 -7.73 -0.49
C GLY A 401 -9.98 -8.62 -0.48
N ASP A 402 -11.11 -8.05 -0.10
CA ASP A 402 -12.42 -8.69 -0.22
C ASP A 402 -12.91 -8.56 -1.67
N LEU A 403 -12.47 -9.48 -2.54
CA LEU A 403 -12.71 -9.41 -3.98
C LEU A 403 -14.01 -10.14 -4.35
N ASP A 404 -14.35 -11.23 -3.66
CA ASP A 404 -15.63 -11.93 -3.73
C ASP A 404 -16.40 -11.77 -2.39
N PRO A 405 -17.22 -10.72 -2.23
CA PRO A 405 -17.92 -10.41 -0.98
C PRO A 405 -19.02 -11.42 -0.61
N ASP A 406 -19.29 -12.43 -1.45
CA ASP A 406 -20.16 -13.56 -1.09
C ASP A 406 -19.36 -14.70 -0.42
N ARG A 407 -18.05 -14.54 -0.31
CA ARG A 407 -17.13 -15.48 0.29
C ARG A 407 -16.50 -14.84 1.53
N SER A 408 -16.37 -15.63 2.59
CA SER A 408 -15.74 -15.15 3.82
C SER A 408 -14.21 -15.18 3.71
N GLY A 409 -13.58 -14.07 4.10
CA GLY A 409 -12.14 -13.87 4.07
C GLY A 409 -11.70 -13.10 2.82
N TYR A 410 -10.40 -12.95 2.64
CA TYR A 410 -9.85 -12.28 1.47
C TYR A 410 -9.57 -13.23 0.32
N GLU A 411 -9.41 -12.64 -0.86
CA GLU A 411 -8.92 -13.28 -2.07
C GLU A 411 -7.63 -12.61 -2.54
N VAL A 412 -6.83 -13.37 -3.28
CA VAL A 412 -5.69 -12.85 -4.01
C VAL A 412 -5.90 -13.06 -5.50
N PHE A 413 -5.98 -11.98 -6.27
CA PHE A 413 -5.86 -12.03 -7.73
C PHE A 413 -4.44 -11.68 -8.16
N LYS A 414 -3.83 -12.54 -8.97
CA LYS A 414 -2.51 -12.28 -9.53
C LYS A 414 -2.35 -12.79 -10.95
N VAL A 415 -1.32 -12.29 -11.60
CA VAL A 415 -0.83 -12.76 -12.90
C VAL A 415 0.50 -13.48 -12.77
N ASN A 416 0.89 -14.24 -13.79
CA ASN A 416 2.11 -15.06 -13.82
C ASN A 416 2.94 -14.78 -15.09
N GLU A 417 4.27 -14.70 -14.92
CA GLU A 417 5.22 -14.43 -16.01
C GLU A 417 5.63 -15.72 -16.76
N ASP A 418 5.73 -16.85 -16.06
CA ASP A 418 6.14 -18.11 -16.70
C ASP A 418 5.07 -18.58 -17.69
N LYS A 419 5.45 -18.64 -18.98
CA LYS A 419 4.62 -19.16 -20.07
C LYS A 419 4.15 -20.61 -19.86
N ASN A 420 4.85 -21.37 -19.02
CA ASN A 420 4.51 -22.75 -18.68
C ASN A 420 3.70 -22.86 -17.37
N ALA A 421 3.40 -21.75 -16.69
CA ALA A 421 2.54 -21.76 -15.52
C ALA A 421 1.16 -22.35 -15.88
N THR A 422 0.55 -23.06 -14.93
CA THR A 422 -0.80 -23.62 -15.10
C THR A 422 -1.81 -22.54 -15.46
N TYR A 423 -1.64 -21.34 -14.90
CA TYR A 423 -2.49 -20.18 -15.14
C TYR A 423 -1.62 -18.96 -15.50
N GLY A 424 -2.05 -18.18 -16.48
CA GLY A 424 -1.49 -16.84 -16.72
C GLY A 424 -2.05 -15.81 -15.74
N ALA A 425 -3.29 -16.00 -15.29
CA ALA A 425 -3.90 -15.26 -14.19
C ALA A 425 -4.82 -16.17 -13.38
N ALA A 426 -4.86 -15.96 -12.07
CA ALA A 426 -5.69 -16.76 -11.16
C ALA A 426 -6.10 -15.96 -9.93
N MET A 427 -7.22 -16.37 -9.34
CA MET A 427 -7.64 -15.97 -8.02
C MET A 427 -7.52 -17.14 -7.05
N TYR A 428 -6.97 -16.91 -5.86
CA TYR A 428 -6.77 -17.95 -4.85
C TYR A 428 -7.10 -17.48 -3.44
N ASP A 429 -7.40 -18.43 -2.56
CA ASP A 429 -7.59 -18.24 -1.13
C ASP A 429 -6.23 -18.12 -0.41
N PRO A 430 -5.86 -16.96 0.15
CA PRO A 430 -4.56 -16.75 0.79
C PRO A 430 -4.33 -17.61 2.04
N ARG A 431 -5.39 -18.09 2.71
CA ARG A 431 -5.26 -18.90 3.93
C ARG A 431 -4.66 -20.28 3.69
N ASN A 432 -4.89 -20.83 2.50
CA ASN A 432 -4.56 -22.22 2.20
C ASN A 432 -3.97 -22.42 0.79
N GLY A 433 -3.98 -21.39 -0.07
CA GLY A 433 -3.45 -21.45 -1.43
C GLY A 433 -4.38 -22.13 -2.43
N ASN A 434 -5.63 -22.42 -2.07
CA ASN A 434 -6.58 -23.05 -2.98
C ASN A 434 -6.92 -22.10 -4.14
N ILE A 435 -6.75 -22.58 -5.37
CA ILE A 435 -7.15 -21.84 -6.56
C ILE A 435 -8.68 -21.84 -6.65
N LEU A 436 -9.27 -20.65 -6.65
CA LEU A 436 -10.71 -20.45 -6.79
C LEU A 436 -11.11 -20.53 -8.26
N TRP A 437 -10.35 -19.85 -9.12
CA TRP A 437 -10.39 -20.01 -10.57
C TRP A 437 -9.06 -19.55 -11.18
N GLY A 438 -8.79 -19.99 -12.42
CA GLY A 438 -7.62 -19.55 -13.16
C GLY A 438 -7.77 -19.79 -14.65
N VAL A 439 -7.04 -19.00 -15.44
CA VAL A 439 -7.05 -19.07 -16.90
C VAL A 439 -5.62 -19.16 -17.42
N ASN A 440 -5.38 -20.18 -18.24
CA ASN A 440 -4.10 -20.36 -18.92
C ASN A 440 -4.01 -19.42 -20.13
N THR A 441 -2.88 -18.72 -20.28
CA THR A 441 -2.60 -17.86 -21.45
C THR A 441 -1.47 -18.39 -22.33
N GLY A 442 -0.66 -19.34 -21.85
CA GLY A 442 0.50 -19.90 -22.53
C GLY A 442 1.64 -18.89 -22.80
N LYS A 443 1.62 -17.73 -22.14
CA LYS A 443 2.56 -16.62 -22.32
C LYS A 443 2.68 -15.81 -21.04
N ASP A 444 3.70 -14.94 -20.98
CA ASP A 444 3.80 -13.93 -19.94
C ASP A 444 2.54 -13.05 -19.92
N THR A 445 1.90 -13.01 -18.75
CA THR A 445 0.76 -12.13 -18.47
C THR A 445 1.24 -11.00 -17.56
N GLY A 446 2.02 -10.06 -18.10
CA GLY A 446 2.73 -9.06 -17.30
C GLY A 446 1.89 -7.93 -16.68
N ARG A 447 0.55 -7.98 -16.76
CA ARG A 447 -0.38 -7.01 -16.14
C ARG A 447 -1.69 -7.71 -15.76
N GLY A 448 -2.21 -7.36 -14.59
CA GLY A 448 -3.56 -7.71 -14.15
C GLY A 448 -4.13 -6.60 -13.30
N MET A 449 -5.46 -6.57 -13.21
CA MET A 449 -6.19 -5.64 -12.36
C MET A 449 -7.36 -6.35 -11.67
N SER A 450 -7.68 -5.91 -10.46
CA SER A 450 -8.91 -6.25 -9.74
C SER A 450 -9.57 -4.98 -9.21
N ALA A 451 -10.84 -4.75 -9.56
CA ALA A 451 -11.63 -3.61 -9.12
C ALA A 451 -13.12 -3.84 -9.47
N ASP A 452 -14.05 -3.38 -8.64
CA ASP A 452 -15.47 -3.32 -8.98
C ASP A 452 -15.71 -2.22 -10.02
N ILE A 453 -16.00 -2.63 -11.25
CA ILE A 453 -16.23 -1.72 -12.38
C ILE A 453 -17.59 -1.98 -13.05
N ASP A 454 -18.28 -3.07 -12.68
CA ASP A 454 -19.48 -3.55 -13.33
C ASP A 454 -20.55 -3.97 -12.31
N PRO A 455 -21.55 -3.10 -12.03
CA PRO A 455 -22.54 -3.34 -10.98
C PRO A 455 -23.51 -4.49 -11.28
N ARG A 456 -23.38 -5.16 -12.43
CA ARG A 456 -24.18 -6.33 -12.80
C ARG A 456 -23.69 -7.60 -12.11
N THR A 457 -22.46 -7.60 -11.63
CA THR A 457 -21.85 -8.66 -10.83
C THR A 457 -21.41 -8.08 -9.50
N LYS A 458 -21.73 -8.77 -8.40
CA LYS A 458 -21.29 -8.32 -7.07
C LYS A 458 -19.84 -8.75 -6.85
N GLY A 459 -19.02 -7.87 -6.28
CA GLY A 459 -17.60 -8.08 -6.07
C GLY A 459 -16.74 -7.36 -7.09
N ASN A 460 -15.43 -7.52 -6.96
CA ASN A 460 -14.49 -6.93 -7.90
C ASN A 460 -14.44 -7.77 -9.19
N GLU A 461 -14.38 -7.10 -10.34
CA GLU A 461 -13.97 -7.76 -11.59
C GLU A 461 -12.46 -7.89 -11.68
N GLN A 462 -11.98 -8.92 -12.37
CA GLN A 462 -10.57 -9.16 -12.66
C GLN A 462 -10.33 -9.18 -14.16
N TRP A 463 -9.26 -8.51 -14.62
CA TRP A 463 -8.89 -8.52 -16.03
C TRP A 463 -7.39 -8.51 -16.27
N ALA A 464 -7.00 -9.12 -17.37
CA ALA A 464 -5.63 -9.14 -17.89
C ALA A 464 -5.63 -9.50 -19.39
N PRO A 465 -4.54 -9.19 -20.14
CA PRO A 465 -4.45 -9.52 -21.55
C PRO A 465 -4.56 -11.03 -21.81
N GLY A 466 -5.55 -11.44 -22.61
CA GLY A 466 -5.83 -12.85 -22.91
C GLY A 466 -6.76 -13.56 -21.91
N ILE A 467 -7.18 -12.87 -20.83
CA ILE A 467 -8.12 -13.40 -19.83
C ILE A 467 -9.55 -12.90 -20.06
N GLY A 468 -9.68 -11.67 -20.59
CA GLY A 468 -10.93 -10.91 -20.61
C GLY A 468 -11.22 -10.26 -19.25
N VAL A 469 -12.35 -9.57 -19.14
CA VAL A 469 -12.92 -9.12 -17.85
C VAL A 469 -13.78 -10.24 -17.29
N ARG A 470 -13.51 -10.61 -16.04
CA ARG A 470 -14.20 -11.68 -15.32
C ARG A 470 -14.80 -11.16 -14.04
N SER A 471 -15.94 -11.72 -13.64
CA SER A 471 -16.48 -11.50 -12.30
C SER A 471 -15.57 -12.11 -11.24
N ALA A 472 -15.80 -11.77 -9.97
CA ALA A 472 -15.14 -12.38 -8.83
C ALA A 472 -15.18 -13.93 -8.86
N LYS A 473 -16.24 -14.53 -9.42
CA LYS A 473 -16.40 -15.99 -9.53
C LYS A 473 -15.72 -16.61 -10.75
N GLY A 474 -14.97 -15.81 -11.52
CA GLY A 474 -14.21 -16.25 -12.69
C GLY A 474 -15.04 -16.36 -13.97
N GLU A 475 -16.28 -15.91 -13.97
CA GLU A 475 -17.16 -15.96 -15.14
C GLU A 475 -16.78 -14.84 -16.12
N LEU A 476 -16.66 -15.17 -17.42
CA LEU A 476 -16.31 -14.18 -18.44
C LEU A 476 -17.48 -13.21 -18.68
N ILE A 477 -17.25 -11.93 -18.42
CA ILE A 477 -18.22 -10.85 -18.68
C ILE A 477 -18.04 -10.34 -20.12
N THR A 478 -16.80 -10.01 -20.49
CA THR A 478 -16.46 -9.52 -21.83
C THR A 478 -15.00 -9.78 -22.18
N ASN A 479 -14.70 -9.90 -23.47
CA ASN A 479 -13.31 -9.93 -23.97
C ASN A 479 -12.73 -8.53 -24.20
N THR A 480 -13.58 -7.49 -24.21
CA THR A 480 -13.12 -6.11 -24.34
C THR A 480 -12.53 -5.66 -23.02
N LEU A 481 -11.23 -5.37 -23.03
CA LEU A 481 -10.54 -4.90 -21.83
C LEU A 481 -10.80 -3.41 -21.61
N PRO A 482 -10.84 -2.96 -20.34
CA PRO A 482 -10.76 -1.54 -20.03
C PRO A 482 -9.50 -0.89 -20.61
N SER A 483 -9.51 0.43 -20.74
CA SER A 483 -8.43 1.20 -21.39
C SER A 483 -7.06 1.06 -20.72
N SER A 484 -6.99 0.51 -19.51
CA SER A 484 -5.76 0.35 -18.73
C SER A 484 -5.79 -0.88 -17.83
N ILE A 485 -4.59 -1.34 -17.47
CA ILE A 485 -4.33 -2.46 -16.55
C ILE A 485 -3.14 -2.03 -15.69
N ASN A 486 -3.42 -1.11 -14.76
CA ASN A 486 -2.42 -0.44 -13.94
C ASN A 486 -2.94 -0.23 -12.51
N PHE A 487 -3.63 0.88 -12.24
CA PHE A 487 -4.16 1.22 -10.92
C PHE A 487 -5.70 1.34 -10.98
N GLY A 488 -6.37 1.00 -9.88
CA GLY A 488 -7.78 1.32 -9.65
C GLY A 488 -7.86 2.51 -8.70
N ILE A 489 -8.75 3.46 -8.93
CA ILE A 489 -8.93 4.66 -8.11
C ILE A 489 -10.40 4.95 -7.81
N TRP A 490 -10.76 5.19 -6.55
CA TRP A 490 -12.07 5.75 -6.22
C TRP A 490 -12.02 7.27 -6.40
N TRP A 491 -12.57 7.76 -7.51
CA TRP A 491 -12.41 9.14 -7.94
C TRP A 491 -13.73 9.90 -8.03
N ASP A 492 -14.77 9.32 -8.61
CA ASP A 492 -16.05 10.01 -8.80
C ASP A 492 -16.99 9.91 -7.58
N GLY A 493 -18.30 9.98 -7.78
CA GLY A 493 -19.28 10.01 -6.70
C GLY A 493 -19.88 8.66 -6.34
N ASP A 494 -19.75 7.65 -7.20
CA ASP A 494 -20.35 6.33 -7.02
C ASP A 494 -19.40 5.35 -6.29
N LEU A 495 -19.80 4.08 -6.16
CA LEU A 495 -19.01 3.05 -5.45
C LEU A 495 -18.12 2.23 -6.38
N LEU A 496 -18.32 2.33 -7.69
CA LEU A 496 -17.46 1.68 -8.66
C LEU A 496 -16.11 2.38 -8.67
N ARG A 497 -15.08 1.63 -9.04
CA ARG A 497 -13.70 2.12 -9.03
C ARG A 497 -13.28 2.49 -10.44
N GLU A 498 -12.68 3.67 -10.59
CA GLU A 498 -12.11 4.16 -11.84
C GLU A 498 -10.74 3.53 -12.08
N LEU A 499 -10.15 3.85 -13.23
CA LEU A 499 -8.89 3.35 -13.70
C LEU A 499 -7.87 4.49 -13.77
N LEU A 500 -6.74 4.32 -13.10
CA LEU A 500 -5.63 5.28 -13.09
C LEU A 500 -4.48 4.72 -13.92
N ASP A 501 -4.01 5.51 -14.89
CA ASP A 501 -2.86 5.17 -15.73
C ASP A 501 -2.26 6.44 -16.34
N HIS A 502 -1.54 6.33 -17.46
CA HIS A 502 -1.07 7.46 -18.24
C HIS A 502 -1.56 7.48 -19.70
N THR A 503 -1.39 8.62 -20.36
CA THR A 503 -1.50 8.74 -21.81
C THR A 503 -0.20 8.29 -22.50
N SER A 504 -0.21 8.21 -23.83
CA SER A 504 1.02 7.94 -24.61
C SER A 504 2.10 9.02 -24.47
N SER A 505 1.75 10.22 -24.00
CA SER A 505 2.69 11.30 -23.65
C SER A 505 3.13 11.26 -22.17
N SER A 506 2.85 10.15 -21.48
CA SER A 506 3.11 9.91 -20.07
C SER A 506 2.34 10.80 -19.10
N ALA A 507 1.44 11.68 -19.55
CA ALA A 507 0.61 12.46 -18.64
C ALA A 507 -0.34 11.53 -17.88
N GLY A 508 -0.55 11.77 -16.58
CA GLY A 508 -1.50 11.00 -15.78
C GLY A 508 -2.92 11.09 -16.35
N LYS A 509 -3.71 10.03 -16.21
CA LYS A 509 -5.12 10.00 -16.59
C LYS A 509 -5.96 9.19 -15.58
N ILE A 510 -7.23 9.53 -15.51
CA ILE A 510 -8.27 8.76 -14.82
C ILE A 510 -9.41 8.50 -15.80
N ASP A 511 -9.82 7.25 -15.89
CA ASP A 511 -10.75 6.71 -16.87
C ASP A 511 -11.87 5.91 -16.15
N LYS A 512 -13.13 6.05 -16.59
CA LYS A 512 -14.29 5.28 -16.08
C LYS A 512 -14.68 4.19 -17.07
N TRP A 513 -14.87 2.97 -16.57
CA TRP A 513 -15.44 1.90 -17.38
C TRP A 513 -16.95 2.07 -17.56
N ASN A 514 -17.40 2.02 -18.80
CA ASN A 514 -18.81 2.05 -19.17
C ASN A 514 -19.30 0.61 -19.37
N TYR A 515 -19.72 -0.04 -18.28
CA TYR A 515 -20.08 -1.46 -18.27
C TYR A 515 -21.16 -1.85 -19.31
N THR A 516 -22.14 -0.98 -19.57
CA THR A 516 -23.26 -1.25 -20.49
C THR A 516 -22.80 -1.49 -21.93
N ASN A 517 -21.77 -0.78 -22.40
CA ASN A 517 -21.29 -0.85 -23.79
C ASN A 517 -19.84 -1.34 -23.92
N SER A 518 -19.21 -1.70 -22.80
CA SER A 518 -17.81 -2.15 -22.73
C SER A 518 -16.83 -1.16 -23.36
N THR A 519 -16.96 0.12 -23.00
CA THR A 519 -16.05 1.19 -23.42
C THR A 519 -15.48 1.92 -22.21
N THR A 520 -14.59 2.88 -22.44
CA THR A 520 -14.01 3.70 -21.37
C THR A 520 -14.16 5.18 -21.70
N SER A 521 -14.51 5.99 -20.69
CA SER A 521 -14.60 7.44 -20.78
C SER A 521 -13.46 8.08 -19.97
N ASN A 522 -12.76 9.06 -20.53
CA ASN A 522 -11.77 9.82 -19.76
C ASN A 522 -12.46 10.83 -18.82
N LEU A 523 -12.11 10.80 -17.54
CA LEU A 523 -12.57 11.77 -16.54
C LEU A 523 -11.52 12.86 -16.28
N LEU A 524 -10.23 12.49 -16.31
CA LEU A 524 -9.12 13.40 -16.09
C LEU A 524 -7.97 13.07 -17.05
N THR A 525 -7.38 14.10 -17.64
CA THR A 525 -6.03 14.05 -18.20
C THR A 525 -5.20 15.14 -17.53
N ALA A 526 -4.22 14.75 -16.71
CA ALA A 526 -3.37 15.62 -15.90
C ALA A 526 -2.30 16.33 -16.75
N THR A 527 -2.73 17.26 -17.60
CA THR A 527 -1.84 17.98 -18.52
C THR A 527 -0.74 18.75 -17.76
N GLY A 528 0.49 18.66 -18.27
CA GLY A 528 1.68 19.28 -17.64
C GLY A 528 2.31 18.42 -16.53
N THR A 529 1.80 17.21 -16.30
CA THR A 529 2.38 16.21 -15.40
C THR A 529 3.04 15.09 -16.19
N SER A 530 3.75 14.20 -15.48
CA SER A 530 4.23 12.94 -16.02
C SER A 530 4.11 11.84 -14.97
N SER A 531 3.70 10.66 -15.41
CA SER A 531 3.90 9.41 -14.70
C SER A 531 5.38 9.03 -14.61
N ASN A 532 5.64 7.99 -13.82
CA ASN A 532 6.95 7.46 -13.49
C ASN A 532 7.16 6.04 -14.05
N ASN A 533 8.39 5.56 -13.90
CA ASN A 533 8.78 4.16 -14.11
C ASN A 533 8.53 3.63 -15.54
N GLY A 534 8.66 4.52 -16.53
CA GLY A 534 8.59 4.17 -17.95
C GLY A 534 7.23 3.63 -18.35
N THR A 535 7.19 2.42 -18.89
CA THR A 535 5.93 1.77 -19.30
C THR A 535 5.08 1.32 -18.11
N LYS A 536 5.63 1.22 -16.89
CA LYS A 536 4.82 0.96 -15.68
C LYS A 536 3.83 2.09 -15.44
N GLY A 537 4.21 3.34 -15.74
CA GLY A 537 3.26 4.44 -15.84
C GLY A 537 2.60 4.84 -14.53
N THR A 538 3.32 4.67 -13.43
CA THR A 538 2.77 4.84 -12.08
C THR A 538 2.67 6.33 -11.72
N PRO A 539 1.72 6.71 -10.83
CA PRO A 539 1.82 7.99 -10.14
C PRO A 539 3.04 8.00 -9.21
N SER A 540 3.38 9.17 -8.68
CA SER A 540 4.30 9.24 -7.54
C SER A 540 3.64 8.60 -6.32
N LEU A 541 2.33 8.83 -6.12
CA LEU A 541 1.51 8.19 -5.09
C LEU A 541 0.02 8.28 -5.44
N GLN A 542 -0.77 7.31 -5.01
CA GLN A 542 -2.22 7.35 -4.90
C GLN A 542 -2.62 7.05 -3.45
N ALA A 543 -3.42 7.90 -2.81
CA ALA A 543 -3.95 7.67 -1.46
C ALA A 543 -5.10 8.63 -1.13
N ASP A 544 -6.03 8.26 -0.24
CA ASP A 544 -6.88 9.22 0.51
C ASP A 544 -5.97 10.05 1.43
N LEU A 545 -5.47 11.19 0.93
CA LEU A 545 -4.52 12.02 1.64
C LEU A 545 -5.23 13.07 2.48
N PHE A 546 -6.40 13.52 2.06
CA PHE A 546 -7.26 14.49 2.73
C PHE A 546 -8.61 14.51 2.00
N GLY A 547 -9.52 15.38 2.41
CA GLY A 547 -10.89 15.35 1.91
C GLY A 547 -11.65 14.18 2.51
N ASP A 548 -12.62 13.67 1.77
CA ASP A 548 -13.37 12.48 2.17
C ASP A 548 -12.69 11.19 1.68
N TRP A 549 -13.41 10.08 1.66
CA TRP A 549 -12.86 8.74 1.41
C TRP A 549 -12.24 8.51 0.02
N ARG A 550 -12.42 9.44 -0.91
CA ARG A 550 -11.93 9.29 -2.29
C ARG A 550 -10.45 9.62 -2.34
N GLU A 551 -9.78 9.03 -3.30
CA GLU A 551 -8.32 9.00 -3.31
C GLU A 551 -7.77 10.21 -4.08
N GLU A 552 -6.79 10.89 -3.50
CA GLU A 552 -5.91 11.79 -4.21
C GLU A 552 -4.89 11.01 -5.07
N VAL A 553 -4.37 11.69 -6.09
CA VAL A 553 -3.25 11.20 -6.88
C VAL A 553 -2.18 12.27 -7.03
N ILE A 554 -0.93 11.87 -6.83
CA ILE A 554 0.25 12.71 -6.98
C ILE A 554 0.98 12.32 -8.27
N TRP A 555 1.17 13.29 -9.17
CA TRP A 555 2.12 13.18 -10.28
C TRP A 555 3.13 14.31 -10.21
N ARG A 556 4.39 14.04 -10.56
CA ARG A 556 5.35 15.13 -10.79
C ARG A 556 4.91 16.00 -11.98
N LYS A 557 5.17 17.29 -11.92
CA LYS A 557 5.18 18.13 -13.12
C LYS A 557 6.25 17.62 -14.09
N SER A 558 6.02 17.75 -15.40
CA SER A 558 6.94 17.19 -16.41
C SER A 558 8.37 17.74 -16.28
N ASP A 559 8.52 18.96 -15.74
CA ASP A 559 9.78 19.66 -15.47
C ASP A 559 10.38 19.38 -14.07
N ASN A 560 9.72 18.56 -13.25
CA ASN A 560 10.08 18.26 -11.86
C ASN A 560 10.12 19.48 -10.91
N SER A 561 9.40 20.57 -11.23
CA SER A 561 9.35 21.77 -10.37
C SER A 561 8.41 21.64 -9.17
N ALA A 562 7.40 20.76 -9.26
CA ALA A 562 6.46 20.47 -8.19
C ALA A 562 5.90 19.05 -8.30
N LEU A 563 5.40 18.53 -7.18
CA LEU A 563 4.43 17.44 -7.17
C LEU A 563 3.03 18.05 -7.28
N ARG A 564 2.22 17.56 -8.23
CA ARG A 564 0.83 17.98 -8.39
C ARG A 564 -0.08 16.93 -7.78
N ILE A 565 -0.76 17.31 -6.70
CA ILE A 565 -1.75 16.48 -6.01
C ILE A 565 -3.13 16.85 -6.53
N TYR A 566 -3.83 15.91 -7.17
CA TYR A 566 -5.21 16.08 -7.59
C TYR A 566 -6.14 15.49 -6.55
N THR A 567 -7.20 16.23 -6.22
CA THR A 567 -8.37 15.76 -5.45
C THR A 567 -9.61 15.83 -6.33
N THR A 568 -10.63 15.04 -5.99
CA THR A 568 -11.83 14.89 -6.82
C THR A 568 -12.67 16.17 -6.91
N PRO A 569 -13.19 16.54 -8.10
CA PRO A 569 -14.14 17.64 -8.27
C PRO A 569 -15.61 17.19 -8.20
N TYR A 570 -15.89 15.91 -7.92
CA TYR A 570 -17.25 15.35 -7.93
C TYR A 570 -17.86 15.32 -6.52
N GLU A 571 -19.17 15.48 -6.38
CA GLU A 571 -19.85 15.18 -5.11
C GLU A 571 -20.06 13.67 -4.97
N SER A 572 -20.16 13.18 -3.73
CA SER A 572 -20.59 11.82 -3.43
C SER A 572 -21.67 11.83 -2.35
N GLU A 573 -22.66 10.96 -2.49
CA GLU A 573 -23.70 10.75 -1.46
C GLU A 573 -23.27 9.72 -0.41
N TYR A 574 -22.09 9.12 -0.57
CA TYR A 574 -21.54 8.12 0.34
C TYR A 574 -20.63 8.73 1.40
N ARG A 575 -20.58 8.04 2.54
CA ARG A 575 -19.78 8.39 3.70
C ARG A 575 -19.06 7.17 4.20
N PHE A 576 -17.74 7.23 4.17
CA PHE A 576 -16.87 6.23 4.74
C PHE A 576 -15.86 6.90 5.67
N TYR A 577 -15.34 6.12 6.60
CA TYR A 577 -14.12 6.49 7.30
C TYR A 577 -13.01 6.74 6.28
N THR A 578 -12.10 7.68 6.57
CA THR A 578 -10.90 7.84 5.75
C THR A 578 -10.21 6.50 5.56
N LEU A 579 -9.83 6.18 4.32
CA LEU A 579 -9.23 4.90 3.98
C LEU A 579 -7.87 4.72 4.65
N MET A 580 -7.22 5.81 5.07
CA MET A 580 -5.99 5.74 5.88
C MET A 580 -6.19 5.20 7.29
N HIS A 581 -7.44 4.98 7.72
CA HIS A 581 -7.78 4.26 8.93
C HIS A 581 -8.28 2.82 8.68
N ASP A 582 -8.34 2.38 7.42
CA ASP A 582 -8.49 0.97 7.07
C ASP A 582 -7.11 0.29 7.09
N PRO A 583 -6.91 -0.78 7.87
CA PRO A 583 -5.60 -1.43 8.01
C PRO A 583 -4.98 -1.89 6.69
N LEU A 584 -5.73 -2.61 5.85
CA LEU A 584 -5.21 -3.14 4.59
C LEU A 584 -4.82 -1.99 3.65
N TYR A 585 -5.66 -0.96 3.54
CA TYR A 585 -5.42 0.21 2.71
C TYR A 585 -4.20 1.00 3.16
N ARG A 586 -4.12 1.34 4.46
CA ARG A 586 -3.02 2.13 5.00
C ARG A 586 -1.67 1.43 4.83
N LEU A 587 -1.63 0.12 5.04
CA LEU A 587 -0.45 -0.69 4.79
C LEU A 587 -0.09 -0.73 3.29
N SER A 588 -1.11 -0.76 2.42
CA SER A 588 -0.90 -0.68 0.98
C SER A 588 -0.28 0.63 0.51
N VAL A 589 -0.67 1.75 1.10
CA VAL A 589 -0.01 3.04 0.87
C VAL A 589 1.46 3.01 1.33
N ALA A 590 1.79 2.29 2.40
CA ALA A 590 3.16 2.17 2.89
C ALA A 590 4.06 1.38 1.94
N TRP A 591 3.56 0.31 1.30
CA TRP A 591 4.33 -0.50 0.35
C TRP A 591 4.15 -0.09 -1.12
N GLN A 592 3.32 0.91 -1.43
CA GLN A 592 3.02 1.28 -2.84
C GLN A 592 4.26 1.61 -3.67
N ASN A 593 5.31 2.19 -3.08
CA ASN A 593 6.57 2.52 -3.76
C ASN A 593 7.45 1.29 -4.07
N VAL A 594 7.06 0.10 -3.61
CA VAL A 594 7.93 -1.07 -3.59
C VAL A 594 7.97 -1.75 -4.95
N ALA A 595 9.16 -1.79 -5.54
CA ALA A 595 9.45 -2.41 -6.84
C ALA A 595 8.49 -2.00 -7.97
N TYR A 596 7.53 -2.85 -8.35
CA TYR A 596 6.47 -2.45 -9.27
C TYR A 596 5.23 -2.11 -8.46
N ASN A 597 4.98 -0.81 -8.35
CA ASN A 597 3.89 -0.24 -7.58
C ASN A 597 2.55 -0.92 -7.94
N GLN A 598 1.76 -1.28 -6.93
CA GLN A 598 0.39 -1.81 -7.11
C GLN A 598 -0.60 -0.87 -6.40
N PRO A 599 -1.87 -0.79 -6.87
CA PRO A 599 -2.88 0.06 -6.24
C PRO A 599 -3.27 -0.48 -4.86
N PRO A 600 -3.62 0.40 -3.89
CA PRO A 600 -4.11 -0.01 -2.59
C PRO A 600 -5.51 -0.64 -2.68
N HIS A 601 -5.81 -1.55 -1.76
CA HIS A 601 -7.13 -2.17 -1.58
C HIS A 601 -7.62 -1.93 -0.15
N THR A 602 -8.92 -2.05 0.10
CA THR A 602 -9.51 -1.92 1.44
C THR A 602 -9.66 -3.29 2.10
N GLY A 603 -9.69 -3.31 3.44
CA GLY A 603 -9.94 -4.50 4.26
C GLY A 603 -11.40 -4.97 4.26
N PHE A 604 -12.27 -4.27 3.52
CA PHE A 604 -13.67 -4.61 3.29
C PHE A 604 -14.02 -4.34 1.83
N TYR A 605 -15.05 -4.99 1.29
CA TYR A 605 -15.54 -4.69 -0.06
C TYR A 605 -16.15 -3.28 -0.14
N LEU A 606 -15.46 -2.38 -0.83
CA LEU A 606 -15.93 -1.04 -1.19
C LEU A 606 -16.36 -1.05 -2.66
N GLY A 607 -17.66 -1.25 -2.90
CA GLY A 607 -18.23 -1.46 -4.22
C GLY A 607 -19.76 -1.51 -4.20
N GLU A 608 -20.38 -1.68 -5.37
CA GLU A 608 -21.84 -1.70 -5.50
C GLU A 608 -22.47 -2.87 -4.74
N GLY A 609 -23.52 -2.61 -3.96
CA GLY A 609 -24.15 -3.64 -3.14
C GLY A 609 -23.34 -4.06 -1.91
N MET A 610 -22.32 -3.28 -1.53
CA MET A 610 -21.60 -3.46 -0.27
C MET A 610 -22.51 -3.35 0.95
N SER A 611 -22.10 -4.01 2.03
CA SER A 611 -22.65 -3.74 3.36
C SER A 611 -21.96 -2.50 3.95
N LYS A 612 -22.63 -1.83 4.90
CA LYS A 612 -22.00 -0.73 5.63
C LYS A 612 -20.74 -1.25 6.36
N PRO A 613 -19.56 -0.64 6.15
CA PRO A 613 -18.35 -1.09 6.82
C PRO A 613 -18.42 -0.81 8.32
N ALA A 614 -17.78 -1.67 9.10
CA ALA A 614 -17.65 -1.46 10.53
C ALA A 614 -16.79 -0.22 10.82
N GLN A 615 -16.98 0.37 12.01
CA GLN A 615 -16.04 1.37 12.50
C GLN A 615 -14.66 0.71 12.68
N PRO A 616 -13.56 1.34 12.19
CA PRO A 616 -12.22 0.82 12.41
C PRO A 616 -11.92 0.61 13.90
N ASN A 617 -11.41 -0.56 14.26
CA ASN A 617 -10.98 -0.88 15.62
C ASN A 617 -9.55 -0.36 15.84
N ILE A 618 -9.43 0.95 16.09
CA ILE A 618 -8.14 1.65 16.12
C ILE A 618 -7.96 2.53 17.36
N TYR A 619 -6.72 2.80 17.73
CA TYR A 619 -6.32 3.83 18.68
C TYR A 619 -5.23 4.71 18.06
N THR A 620 -5.11 5.95 18.52
CA THR A 620 -4.06 6.88 18.08
C THR A 620 -3.11 7.19 19.25
N PRO A 621 -1.80 7.36 19.00
CA PRO A 621 -0.83 7.83 20.00
C PRO A 621 -1.15 9.18 20.66
#